data_AF-A0A6N2I0X0-F1
#
_entry.id   AF-A0A6N2I0X0-F1
#
_cell.length_a   1.000
_cell.length_b   1.000
_cell.length_c   1.000
_cell.angle_alpha   90.00
_cell.angle_beta   90.00
_cell.angle_gamma   90.00
#
_symmetry.space_group_name_H-M   'P 1'
#
loop_
_entity.id
_entity.type
_entity.pdbx_description
1 polymer ?
#
loop_
_entity_poly.entity_id
_entity_poly.type
_entity_poly.pdbx_seq_one_letter_code
_entity_poly.pdbx_strand_id
1 'polypeptide(L)'
;MTNLASVLTDAAGLHPRRPALRIDGTVLTLLDLDELSARVAGGLLAHGMRPGDRVEVAVCGDPVLPVLYFGALRAGAIVVVAAPRPRSVAVRSRGAVRGARLVFAPPVGRTAAGPGADGTTVVRVGPDFLDQVAFWPQHPGVVHRGDGDVAAVVGAVGRLRSVYTHGAARAAVAAAGGGPLSAPGLPGRRPAPRTRGRDPVGLVGARPFAPLTHAAGSGC
;
A
#
# COMPACT_ATOMS: atom_id res chain seq x y z
N MET A 1 17.88 -10.24 14.45
CA MET A 1 16.47 -9.84 14.21
C MET A 1 16.17 -10.04 12.73
N THR A 2 15.03 -10.66 12.38
CA THR A 2 14.74 -11.03 10.98
C THR A 2 13.51 -10.35 10.40
N ASN A 3 12.86 -9.46 11.15
CA ASN A 3 11.73 -8.71 10.63
C ASN A 3 12.14 -7.96 9.34
N LEU A 4 11.32 -8.10 8.30
CA LEU A 4 11.58 -7.54 6.97
C LEU A 4 11.62 -6.00 7.01
N ALA A 5 10.88 -5.39 7.93
CA ALA A 5 10.92 -3.94 8.14
C ALA A 5 12.31 -3.42 8.52
N SER A 6 13.19 -4.26 9.11
CA SER A 6 14.55 -3.83 9.45
C SER A 6 15.35 -3.44 8.20
N VAL A 7 15.06 -4.05 7.05
CA VAL A 7 15.75 -3.73 5.79
C VAL A 7 15.52 -2.28 5.37
N LEU A 8 14.30 -1.76 5.59
CA LEU A 8 13.99 -0.36 5.33
C LEU A 8 14.74 0.55 6.29
N THR A 9 14.70 0.25 7.59
CA THR A 9 15.34 1.07 8.62
C THR A 9 16.87 1.11 8.46
N ASP A 10 17.48 -0.03 8.15
CA ASP A 10 18.91 -0.13 7.83
C ASP A 10 19.25 0.74 6.60
N ALA A 11 18.44 0.63 5.53
CA ALA A 11 18.65 1.39 4.30
C ALA A 11 18.42 2.90 4.49
N ALA A 12 17.45 3.30 5.30
CA ALA A 12 17.18 4.71 5.64
C ALA A 12 18.32 5.32 6.46
N GLY A 13 18.92 4.55 7.37
CA GLY A 13 20.11 4.99 8.12
C GLY A 13 21.34 5.21 7.22
N LEU A 14 21.53 4.35 6.21
CA LEU A 14 22.68 4.43 5.30
C LEU A 14 22.50 5.44 4.18
N HIS A 15 21.29 5.56 3.64
CA HIS A 15 21.00 6.32 2.42
C HIS A 15 19.72 7.17 2.53
N PRO A 16 19.61 8.05 3.54
CA PRO A 16 18.34 8.70 3.90
C PRO A 16 17.70 9.49 2.76
N ARG A 17 18.50 10.17 1.92
CA ARG A 17 18.02 11.01 0.81
C ARG A 17 17.78 10.24 -0.49
N ARG A 18 18.06 8.93 -0.53
CA ARG A 18 17.88 8.13 -1.75
C ARG A 18 16.39 7.94 -2.01
N PRO A 19 15.90 8.18 -3.25
CA PRO A 19 14.51 7.90 -3.61
C PRO A 19 14.18 6.43 -3.41
N ALA A 20 13.20 6.14 -2.55
CA ALA A 20 12.68 4.80 -2.31
C ALA A 20 11.54 4.46 -3.26
N LEU A 21 10.66 5.45 -3.50
CA LEU A 21 9.44 5.29 -4.28
C LEU A 21 9.23 6.50 -5.21
N ARG A 22 8.76 6.23 -6.43
CA ARG A 22 8.30 7.24 -7.38
C ARG A 22 6.99 6.79 -8.01
N ILE A 23 5.88 7.44 -7.65
CA ILE A 23 4.53 7.13 -8.15
C ILE A 23 3.79 8.44 -8.39
N ASP A 24 3.20 8.61 -9.57
CA ASP A 24 2.34 9.75 -9.94
C ASP A 24 2.91 11.14 -9.58
N GLY A 25 4.23 11.31 -9.78
CA GLY A 25 4.94 12.56 -9.46
C GLY A 25 5.33 12.73 -7.99
N THR A 26 4.84 11.87 -7.09
CA THR A 26 5.28 11.81 -5.69
C THR A 26 6.60 11.04 -5.60
N VAL A 27 7.57 11.63 -4.90
CA VAL A 27 8.86 11.00 -4.59
C VAL A 27 8.98 10.90 -3.08
N LEU A 28 9.08 9.67 -2.57
CA LEU A 28 9.42 9.43 -1.18
C LEU A 28 10.87 8.96 -1.09
N THR A 29 11.66 9.59 -0.23
CA THR A 29 13.00 9.11 0.12
C THR A 29 12.92 7.90 1.05
N LEU A 30 14.04 7.22 1.27
CA LEU A 30 14.11 6.14 2.26
C LEU A 30 13.79 6.66 3.67
N LEU A 31 14.21 7.87 4.01
CA LEU A 31 13.89 8.49 5.29
C LEU A 31 12.39 8.77 5.42
N ASP A 32 11.76 9.38 4.40
CA ASP A 32 10.33 9.68 4.43
C ASP A 32 9.50 8.40 4.61
N LEU A 33 9.88 7.34 3.88
CA LEU A 33 9.22 6.04 3.99
C LEU A 33 9.42 5.41 5.37
N ASP A 34 10.62 5.51 5.95
CA ASP A 34 10.91 5.03 7.30
C ASP A 34 10.03 5.74 8.35
N GLU A 35 10.00 7.07 8.32
CA GLU A 35 9.23 7.90 9.27
C GLU A 35 7.72 7.64 9.16
N LEU A 36 7.18 7.62 7.94
CA LEU A 36 5.77 7.32 7.72
C LEU A 36 5.43 5.89 8.17
N SER A 37 6.32 4.92 7.93
CA SER A 37 6.13 3.55 8.41
C SER A 37 6.18 3.46 9.94
N ALA A 38 7.03 4.25 10.61
CA ALA A 38 7.08 4.38 12.06
C ALA A 38 5.74 4.83 12.64
N ARG A 39 5.12 5.81 11.99
CA ARG A 39 3.84 6.39 12.40
C ARG A 39 2.66 5.45 12.15
N VAL A 40 2.67 4.73 11.03
CA VAL A 40 1.70 3.65 10.83
C VAL A 40 1.85 2.59 11.92
N ALA A 41 3.08 2.17 12.25
CA ALA A 41 3.31 1.16 13.29
C ALA A 41 2.78 1.62 14.66
N GLY A 42 3.09 2.85 15.07
CA GLY A 42 2.58 3.39 16.33
C GLY A 42 1.05 3.54 16.33
N GLY A 43 0.46 3.97 15.22
CA GLY A 43 -0.99 4.02 15.06
C GLY A 43 -1.65 2.64 15.17
N LEU A 44 -1.09 1.61 14.54
CA LEU A 44 -1.58 0.23 14.64
C LEU A 44 -1.52 -0.29 16.08
N LEU A 45 -0.39 -0.09 16.76
CA LEU A 45 -0.23 -0.50 18.16
C LEU A 45 -1.18 0.27 19.09
N ALA A 46 -1.43 1.55 18.84
CA ALA A 46 -2.42 2.34 19.57
C ALA A 46 -3.86 1.84 19.35
N HIS A 47 -4.15 1.24 18.21
CA HIS A 47 -5.40 0.50 17.95
C HIS A 47 -5.41 -0.91 18.57
N GLY A 48 -4.43 -1.22 19.42
CA GLY A 48 -4.33 -2.45 20.18
C GLY A 48 -3.85 -3.66 19.36
N MET A 49 -3.30 -3.45 18.15
CA MET A 49 -2.72 -4.52 17.35
C MET A 49 -1.61 -5.23 18.10
N ARG A 50 -1.55 -6.55 17.95
CA ARG A 50 -0.50 -7.39 18.52
C ARG A 50 0.35 -8.00 17.40
N PRO A 51 1.62 -8.34 17.68
CA PRO A 51 2.45 -9.05 16.71
C PRO A 51 1.76 -10.35 16.28
N GLY A 52 1.67 -10.59 14.97
CA GLY A 52 0.93 -11.70 14.38
C GLY A 52 -0.52 -11.38 13.99
N ASP A 53 -1.10 -10.25 14.43
CA ASP A 53 -2.40 -9.80 13.93
C ASP A 53 -2.33 -9.49 12.44
N ARG A 54 -3.44 -9.66 11.73
CA ARG A 54 -3.52 -9.42 10.28
C ARG A 54 -4.06 -8.02 9.97
N VAL A 55 -3.36 -7.32 9.09
CA VAL A 55 -3.75 -6.03 8.53
C VAL A 55 -3.96 -6.19 7.04
N GLU A 56 -5.19 -6.00 6.58
CA GLU A 56 -5.48 -6.05 5.15
C GLU A 56 -5.26 -4.68 4.50
N VAL A 57 -4.54 -4.68 3.38
CA VAL A 57 -4.32 -3.49 2.56
C VAL A 57 -4.93 -3.74 1.19
N ALA A 58 -6.00 -3.02 0.90
CA ALA A 58 -6.82 -3.17 -0.30
C ALA A 58 -6.78 -1.92 -1.21
N VAL A 59 -5.66 -1.21 -1.22
CA VAL A 59 -5.42 -0.04 -2.07
C VAL A 59 -4.53 -0.45 -3.27
N CYS A 60 -4.71 0.20 -4.42
CA CYS A 60 -3.92 -0.07 -5.63
C CYS A 60 -3.25 1.20 -6.13
N GLY A 61 -2.00 1.06 -6.56
CA GLY A 61 -1.28 2.08 -7.33
C GLY A 61 -0.89 3.34 -6.55
N ASP A 62 -1.07 3.36 -5.23
CA ASP A 62 -0.88 4.55 -4.40
C ASP A 62 0.42 4.45 -3.58
N PRO A 63 1.20 5.55 -3.41
CA PRO A 63 2.35 5.59 -2.49
C PRO A 63 2.05 5.15 -1.04
N VAL A 64 0.77 5.12 -0.65
CA VAL A 64 0.30 4.59 0.63
C VAL A 64 0.60 3.10 0.81
N LEU A 65 0.62 2.29 -0.26
CA LEU A 65 0.82 0.84 -0.13
C LEU A 65 2.16 0.50 0.55
N PRO A 66 3.34 0.98 0.08
CA PRO A 66 4.60 0.76 0.77
C PRO A 66 4.61 1.27 2.22
N VAL A 67 4.02 2.43 2.50
CA VAL A 67 3.94 3.02 3.84
C VAL A 67 3.16 2.09 4.80
N LEU A 68 1.99 1.62 4.38
CA LEU A 68 1.17 0.67 5.15
C LEU A 68 1.84 -0.69 5.29
N TYR A 69 2.49 -1.17 4.22
CA TYR A 69 3.17 -2.46 4.21
C TYR A 69 4.31 -2.48 5.23
N PHE A 70 5.23 -1.52 5.17
CA PHE A 70 6.34 -1.47 6.12
C PHE A 70 5.90 -1.10 7.54
N GLY A 71 4.88 -0.26 7.69
CA GLY A 71 4.37 0.08 9.02
C GLY A 71 3.71 -1.10 9.73
N ALA A 72 2.93 -1.90 9.02
CA ALA A 72 2.37 -3.13 9.57
C ALA A 72 3.45 -4.16 9.92
N LEU A 73 4.44 -4.37 9.05
CA LEU A 73 5.58 -5.22 9.36
C LEU A 73 6.36 -4.72 10.58
N ARG A 74 6.58 -3.41 10.69
CA ARG A 74 7.26 -2.79 11.83
C ARG A 74 6.53 -3.04 13.15
N ALA A 75 5.20 -3.00 13.15
CA ALA A 75 4.37 -3.40 14.29
C ALA A 75 4.35 -4.92 14.55
N GLY A 76 4.99 -5.72 13.70
CA GLY A 76 5.00 -7.20 13.78
C GLY A 76 3.73 -7.85 13.25
N ALA A 77 2.88 -7.09 12.56
CA ALA A 77 1.64 -7.59 11.98
C ALA A 77 1.90 -8.31 10.64
N ILE A 78 0.96 -9.18 10.25
CA ILE A 78 0.94 -9.87 8.97
C ILE A 78 0.19 -8.99 7.96
N VAL A 79 0.86 -8.61 6.87
CA VAL A 79 0.24 -7.80 5.82
C VAL A 79 -0.52 -8.67 4.85
N VAL A 80 -1.82 -8.42 4.68
CA VAL A 80 -2.65 -9.11 3.70
C VAL A 80 -2.90 -8.17 2.52
N VAL A 81 -2.17 -8.34 1.43
CA VAL A 81 -2.35 -7.52 0.23
C VAL A 81 -3.50 -8.08 -0.62
N ALA A 82 -4.49 -7.23 -0.89
CA ALA A 82 -5.71 -7.61 -1.58
C ALA A 82 -5.91 -6.77 -2.84
N ALA A 83 -6.13 -7.42 -3.99
CA ALA A 83 -6.56 -6.70 -5.18
C ALA A 83 -7.93 -6.02 -4.92
N PRO A 84 -8.09 -4.71 -5.17
CA PRO A 84 -9.37 -4.03 -5.03
C PRO A 84 -10.43 -4.73 -5.88
N ARG A 85 -11.66 -4.82 -5.35
CA ARG A 85 -12.78 -5.46 -6.04
C ARG A 85 -13.67 -4.37 -6.63
N PRO A 86 -14.29 -4.61 -7.80
CA PRO A 86 -15.28 -3.70 -8.36
C PRO A 86 -16.49 -3.57 -7.44
N ARG A 87 -17.18 -2.43 -7.56
CA ARG A 87 -18.28 -1.94 -6.68
C ARG A 87 -19.49 -2.89 -6.53
N SER A 88 -19.58 -3.97 -7.30
CA SER A 88 -20.76 -4.84 -7.43
C SER A 88 -20.85 -6.02 -6.43
N VAL A 89 -19.82 -6.29 -5.60
CA VAL A 89 -19.83 -7.44 -4.68
C VAL A 89 -20.27 -7.04 -3.25
N ALA A 90 -21.30 -7.70 -2.73
CA ALA A 90 -21.95 -7.40 -1.45
C ALA A 90 -21.21 -7.92 -0.18
N VAL A 91 -21.11 -7.02 0.79
CA VAL A 91 -21.37 -7.12 2.26
C VAL A 91 -20.95 -8.40 3.00
N ARG A 92 -19.65 -8.73 2.97
CA ARG A 92 -18.97 -9.23 4.18
C ARG A 92 -17.74 -8.37 4.42
N SER A 93 -17.42 -8.10 5.68
CA SER A 93 -16.20 -7.36 6.00
C SER A 93 -15.01 -8.12 5.41
N ARG A 94 -14.22 -7.40 4.61
CA ARG A 94 -13.07 -7.95 3.86
C ARG A 94 -12.11 -8.67 4.81
N GLY A 95 -11.93 -8.06 5.98
CA GLY A 95 -11.13 -8.55 7.07
C GLY A 95 -11.65 -9.86 7.65
N ALA A 96 -12.95 -10.01 7.92
CA ALA A 96 -13.46 -11.28 8.47
C ALA A 96 -13.15 -12.50 7.59
N VAL A 97 -13.21 -12.37 6.25
CA VAL A 97 -12.88 -13.47 5.33
C VAL A 97 -11.38 -13.83 5.38
N ARG A 98 -10.54 -12.86 5.73
CA ARG A 98 -9.07 -12.99 5.74
C ARG A 98 -8.49 -13.05 7.16
N GLY A 99 -9.34 -13.02 8.18
CA GLY A 99 -8.97 -12.89 9.59
C GLY A 99 -8.26 -11.57 9.92
N ALA A 100 -8.47 -10.51 9.14
CA ALA A 100 -7.86 -9.21 9.37
C ALA A 100 -8.63 -8.41 10.41
N ARG A 101 -7.91 -7.85 11.37
CA ARG A 101 -8.48 -7.01 12.43
C ARG A 101 -8.62 -5.55 11.99
N LEU A 102 -7.83 -5.12 11.01
CA LEU A 102 -7.92 -3.81 10.41
C LEU A 102 -7.76 -3.91 8.89
N VAL A 103 -8.56 -3.14 8.16
CA VAL A 103 -8.60 -3.12 6.70
C VAL A 103 -8.44 -1.68 6.21
N PHE A 104 -7.39 -1.42 5.44
CA PHE A 104 -7.22 -0.19 4.69
C PHE A 104 -7.86 -0.34 3.31
N ALA A 105 -8.86 0.48 3.02
CA ALA A 105 -9.66 0.41 1.81
C ALA A 105 -9.69 1.76 1.08
N PRO A 106 -9.88 1.78 -0.25
CA PRO A 106 -10.03 3.01 -1.03
C PRO A 106 -11.18 3.87 -0.49
N PRO A 107 -11.21 5.18 -0.79
CA PRO A 107 -12.18 6.09 -0.21
C PRO A 107 -13.59 5.79 -0.71
N VAL A 108 -13.70 5.22 -1.91
CA VAL A 108 -14.96 4.79 -2.51
C VAL A 108 -15.19 3.30 -2.26
N GLY A 109 -16.32 2.94 -1.66
CA GLY A 109 -16.76 1.54 -1.48
C GLY A 109 -17.94 1.43 -0.53
N ARG A 110 -18.62 0.28 -0.48
CA ARG A 110 -19.86 0.10 0.32
C ARG A 110 -19.62 -0.19 1.81
N THR A 111 -18.41 -0.55 2.22
CA THR A 111 -18.11 -0.91 3.61
C THR A 111 -17.93 0.33 4.48
N ALA A 112 -18.83 0.62 5.42
CA ALA A 112 -18.69 1.79 6.30
C ALA A 112 -17.30 1.83 6.98
N ALA A 113 -16.73 3.03 7.10
CA ALA A 113 -15.54 3.23 7.90
C ALA A 113 -15.87 3.03 9.38
N GLY A 114 -14.88 2.61 10.17
CA GLY A 114 -15.04 2.35 11.60
C GLY A 114 -15.17 0.87 11.96
N PRO A 115 -15.54 0.56 13.21
CA PRO A 115 -15.63 -0.81 13.69
C PRO A 115 -16.81 -1.53 13.03
N GLY A 116 -16.51 -2.62 12.32
CA GLY A 116 -17.50 -3.55 11.83
C GLY A 116 -18.04 -4.45 12.94
N ALA A 117 -19.24 -4.99 12.75
CA ALA A 117 -19.87 -5.94 13.68
C ALA A 117 -18.99 -7.18 13.97
N ASP A 118 -18.09 -7.53 13.05
CA ASP A 118 -17.20 -8.69 13.15
C ASP A 118 -15.87 -8.37 13.88
N GLY A 119 -15.76 -7.22 14.56
CA GLY A 119 -14.52 -6.77 15.22
C GLY A 119 -13.42 -6.30 14.26
N THR A 120 -13.72 -6.20 12.96
CA THR A 120 -12.82 -5.66 11.93
C THR A 120 -13.00 -4.15 11.82
N THR A 121 -11.95 -3.37 12.00
CA THR A 121 -11.99 -1.92 11.77
C THR A 121 -11.63 -1.58 10.32
N VAL A 122 -12.45 -0.78 9.65
CA VAL A 122 -12.19 -0.33 8.28
C VAL A 122 -11.72 1.12 8.29
N VAL A 123 -10.53 1.36 7.75
CA VAL A 123 -9.93 2.68 7.58
C VAL A 123 -9.96 3.05 6.10
N ARG A 124 -10.45 4.25 5.80
CA ARG A 124 -10.50 4.77 4.43
C ARG A 124 -9.21 5.49 4.11
N VAL A 125 -8.58 5.09 3.02
CA VAL A 125 -7.39 5.72 2.46
C VAL A 125 -7.86 6.68 1.39
N GLY A 126 -7.88 7.97 1.72
CA GLY A 126 -8.12 9.06 0.78
C GLY A 126 -6.82 9.69 0.27
N PRO A 127 -6.90 10.72 -0.59
CA PRO A 127 -5.72 11.43 -1.11
C PRO A 127 -4.86 12.04 0.00
N ASP A 128 -5.48 12.53 1.08
CA ASP A 128 -4.78 13.18 2.20
C ASP A 128 -4.28 12.17 3.26
N PHE A 129 -4.32 10.86 2.97
CA PHE A 129 -4.03 9.83 3.98
C PHE A 129 -2.59 9.91 4.50
N LEU A 130 -1.61 10.18 3.63
CA LEU A 130 -0.21 10.32 4.06
C LEU A 130 -0.02 11.53 4.99
N ASP A 131 -0.68 12.64 4.68
CA ASP A 131 -0.67 13.84 5.53
C ASP A 131 -1.30 13.55 6.91
N GLN A 132 -2.37 12.75 6.95
CA GLN A 132 -2.98 12.33 8.20
C GLN A 132 -2.06 11.41 9.01
N VAL A 133 -1.38 10.46 8.37
CA VAL A 133 -0.40 9.56 9.01
C VAL A 133 0.74 10.37 9.63
N ALA A 134 1.10 11.53 9.05
CA ALA A 134 2.11 12.43 9.61
C ALA A 134 1.73 13.06 10.97
N PHE A 135 0.55 12.76 11.53
CA PHE A 135 0.17 13.14 12.90
C PHE A 135 -0.03 11.93 13.83
N TRP A 136 0.12 10.71 13.32
CA TRP A 136 -0.05 9.50 14.11
C TRP A 136 1.12 9.29 15.08
N PRO A 137 0.88 8.61 16.23
CA PRO A 137 1.96 8.27 17.15
C PRO A 137 3.01 7.43 16.43
N GLN A 138 4.28 7.71 16.71
CA GLN A 138 5.40 6.98 16.14
C GLN A 138 5.79 5.79 17.01
N HIS A 139 6.11 4.68 16.36
CA HIS A 139 6.90 3.60 16.94
C HIS A 139 8.19 3.45 16.12
N PRO A 140 9.33 3.98 16.60
CA PRO A 140 10.59 3.94 15.85
C PRO A 140 11.23 2.55 15.85
N GLY A 141 10.92 1.73 16.87
CA GLY A 141 11.40 0.36 16.95
C GLY A 141 10.74 -0.54 15.91
N VAL A 142 11.46 -1.59 15.55
CA VAL A 142 10.91 -2.70 14.77
C VAL A 142 10.60 -3.84 15.76
N VAL A 143 9.39 -4.38 15.72
CA VAL A 143 9.00 -5.52 16.56
C VAL A 143 9.72 -6.78 16.09
N HIS A 144 10.23 -7.58 17.03
CA HIS A 144 10.89 -8.84 16.70
C HIS A 144 9.94 -9.85 16.03
N ARG A 145 10.40 -10.47 14.94
CA ARG A 145 9.76 -11.60 14.24
C ARG A 145 10.86 -12.56 13.77
N GLY A 146 10.59 -13.86 13.88
CA GLY A 146 11.49 -14.92 13.44
C GLY A 146 11.39 -15.20 11.95
N ASP A 147 12.36 -15.93 11.40
CA ASP A 147 12.48 -16.22 9.96
C ASP A 147 11.28 -16.98 9.40
N GLY A 148 10.70 -17.87 10.21
CA GLY A 148 9.51 -18.66 9.88
C GLY A 148 8.19 -17.92 10.09
N ASP A 149 8.21 -16.76 10.75
CA ASP A 149 6.99 -15.98 10.96
C ASP A 149 6.49 -15.42 9.63
N VAL A 150 5.17 -15.48 9.42
CA VAL A 150 4.53 -14.90 8.25
C VAL A 150 4.69 -13.38 8.28
N ALA A 151 5.17 -12.82 7.18
CA ALA A 151 5.31 -11.39 6.95
C ALA A 151 4.15 -10.87 6.10
N ALA A 152 3.87 -11.54 4.97
CA ALA A 152 2.86 -11.09 4.03
C ALA A 152 2.09 -12.25 3.42
N VAL A 153 0.80 -12.01 3.16
CA VAL A 153 -0.08 -12.90 2.41
C VAL A 153 -0.60 -12.12 1.22
N VAL A 154 -0.33 -12.62 0.01
CA VAL A 154 -0.76 -11.99 -1.24
C VAL A 154 -1.83 -12.87 -1.87
N GLY A 155 -3.00 -12.29 -2.11
CA GLY A 155 -4.15 -13.05 -2.58
C GLY A 155 -5.17 -12.22 -3.35
N ALA A 156 -5.65 -12.81 -4.44
CA ALA A 156 -6.80 -12.27 -5.16
C ALA A 156 -8.09 -12.54 -4.38
N VAL A 157 -9.14 -11.92 -4.90
CA VAL A 157 -10.56 -12.11 -4.56
C VAL A 157 -11.04 -13.53 -4.20
N GLY A 158 -10.82 -14.08 -3.00
CA GLY A 158 -11.30 -15.43 -2.64
C GLY A 158 -10.33 -16.58 -2.93
N ARG A 159 -9.07 -16.29 -3.27
CA ARG A 159 -7.96 -17.27 -3.29
C ARG A 159 -6.71 -16.64 -2.69
N LEU A 160 -6.24 -17.19 -1.58
CA LEU A 160 -4.86 -16.96 -1.11
C LEU A 160 -3.93 -17.64 -2.11
N ARG A 161 -2.96 -16.89 -2.67
CA ARG A 161 -2.06 -17.44 -3.69
C ARG A 161 -0.63 -17.60 -3.18
N SER A 162 -0.17 -16.74 -2.28
CA SER A 162 1.22 -16.76 -1.81
C SER A 162 1.32 -16.28 -0.37
N VAL A 163 2.07 -17.03 0.45
CA VAL A 163 2.43 -16.68 1.82
C VAL A 163 3.95 -16.49 1.86
N TYR A 164 4.40 -15.36 2.39
CA TYR A 164 5.81 -15.01 2.51
C TYR A 164 6.17 -14.91 3.99
N THR A 165 7.24 -15.59 4.38
CA THR A 165 7.84 -15.42 5.71
C THR A 165 8.87 -14.30 5.72
N HIS A 166 9.21 -13.82 6.90
CA HIS A 166 10.23 -12.79 7.07
C HIS A 166 11.60 -13.20 6.51
N GLY A 167 12.04 -14.44 6.78
CA GLY A 167 13.31 -14.95 6.29
C GLY A 167 13.35 -15.05 4.76
N ALA A 168 12.30 -15.61 4.16
CA ALA A 168 12.19 -15.75 2.71
C ALA A 168 12.17 -14.39 1.99
N ALA A 169 11.39 -13.43 2.51
CA ALA A 169 11.31 -12.10 1.93
C ALA A 169 12.62 -11.32 2.06
N ARG A 170 13.30 -11.42 3.22
CA ARG A 170 14.60 -10.76 3.43
C ARG A 170 15.68 -11.33 2.52
N ALA A 171 15.72 -12.66 2.34
CA ALA A 171 16.63 -13.31 1.40
C ALA A 171 16.38 -12.84 -0.05
N ALA A 172 15.12 -12.71 -0.45
CA ALA A 172 14.75 -12.21 -1.77
C ALA A 172 15.20 -10.76 -2.00
N VAL A 173 15.05 -9.87 -1.01
CA VAL A 173 15.53 -8.49 -1.10
C VAL A 173 17.06 -8.41 -1.17
N ALA A 174 17.76 -9.25 -0.40
CA ALA A 174 19.22 -9.33 -0.47
C ALA A 174 19.71 -9.79 -1.86
N ALA A 175 19.01 -10.75 -2.48
CA ALA A 175 19.32 -11.23 -3.82
C ALA A 175 19.00 -10.21 -4.93
N ALA A 176 18.03 -9.33 -4.73
CA ALA A 176 17.56 -8.38 -5.74
C ALA A 176 18.45 -7.12 -5.91
N GLY A 177 19.46 -6.92 -5.06
CA GLY A 177 20.45 -5.85 -5.26
C GLY A 177 19.88 -4.43 -5.19
N GLY A 178 19.10 -4.11 -4.16
CA GLY A 178 18.90 -2.74 -3.64
C GLY A 178 18.48 -1.64 -4.62
N GLY A 179 17.79 -1.95 -5.72
CA GLY A 179 17.19 -0.95 -6.62
C GLY A 179 15.95 -0.26 -6.01
N PRO A 180 15.49 0.88 -6.55
CA PRO A 180 14.24 1.49 -6.13
C PRO A 180 13.07 0.49 -6.30
N LEU A 181 12.13 0.47 -5.35
CA LEU A 181 10.94 -0.36 -5.45
C LEU A 181 10.07 0.20 -6.58
N SER A 182 10.15 -0.42 -7.76
CA SER A 182 9.15 -0.20 -8.80
C SER A 182 7.84 -0.84 -8.38
N ALA A 183 6.74 -0.08 -8.42
CA ALA A 183 5.42 -0.69 -8.37
C ALA A 183 5.34 -1.80 -9.44
N PRO A 184 4.79 -2.99 -9.13
CA PRO A 184 4.67 -4.04 -10.13
C PRO A 184 3.92 -3.48 -11.34
N GLY A 185 4.60 -3.46 -12.49
CA GLY A 185 4.02 -3.01 -13.73
C GLY A 185 2.74 -3.80 -13.98
N LEU A 186 1.60 -3.10 -14.03
CA LEU A 186 0.36 -3.66 -14.54
C LEU A 186 0.66 -4.23 -15.94
N PRO A 187 0.28 -5.49 -16.25
CA PRO A 187 0.44 -6.02 -17.60
C PRO A 187 -0.21 -5.05 -18.58
N GLY A 188 0.60 -4.54 -19.49
CA GLY A 188 0.21 -3.52 -20.45
C GLY A 188 -1.08 -3.94 -21.15
N ARG A 189 -2.07 -3.04 -21.13
CA ARG A 189 -3.24 -3.16 -21.99
C ARG A 189 -2.75 -3.35 -23.42
N ARG A 190 -3.12 -4.46 -24.06
CA ARG A 190 -3.03 -4.59 -25.52
C ARG A 190 -3.70 -3.36 -26.13
N PRO A 191 -3.05 -2.61 -27.02
CA PRO A 191 -3.71 -1.52 -27.73
C PRO A 191 -4.87 -2.10 -28.54
N ALA A 192 -6.04 -1.49 -28.40
CA ALA A 192 -7.21 -1.80 -29.21
C ALA A 192 -6.89 -1.59 -30.71
N PRO A 193 -7.46 -2.39 -31.62
CA PRO A 193 -7.18 -2.27 -33.04
C PRO A 193 -7.58 -0.89 -33.56
N ARG A 194 -6.60 -0.16 -34.12
CA ARG A 194 -6.78 1.13 -34.78
C ARG A 194 -7.64 0.94 -36.02
N THR A 195 -8.87 1.46 -36.00
CA THR A 195 -9.62 1.72 -37.23
C THR A 195 -8.95 2.87 -37.98
N ARG A 196 -8.52 2.58 -39.22
CA ARG A 196 -7.97 3.54 -40.19
C ARG A 196 -8.90 4.75 -40.37
N GLY A 197 -8.34 5.95 -40.37
CA GLY A 197 -9.05 7.13 -40.83
C GLY A 197 -8.28 8.44 -40.67
N ARG A 198 -7.33 8.69 -41.59
CA ARG A 198 -6.85 10.01 -42.07
C ARG A 198 -6.41 11.09 -41.07
N ASP A 199 -5.09 11.29 -41.00
CA ASP A 199 -4.42 12.59 -40.78
C ASP A 199 -4.54 13.49 -42.04
N PRO A 200 -4.09 14.79 -42.08
CA PRO A 200 -3.19 15.51 -41.16
C PRO A 200 -3.49 17.02 -40.87
N VAL A 201 -2.54 17.66 -40.16
CA VAL A 201 -2.23 19.12 -40.00
C VAL A 201 -2.93 19.80 -38.81
N GLY A 202 -2.33 20.59 -37.90
CA GLY A 202 -0.98 21.13 -37.67
C GLY A 202 -1.05 22.33 -36.69
N LEU A 203 0.05 22.60 -35.96
CA LEU A 203 0.46 23.84 -35.25
C LEU A 203 -0.21 24.36 -33.94
N VAL A 204 0.63 24.41 -32.89
CA VAL A 204 1.05 25.55 -32.02
C VAL A 204 0.04 26.64 -31.58
N GLY A 205 -0.05 26.83 -30.25
CA GLY A 205 -0.06 28.16 -29.63
C GLY A 205 -1.32 28.59 -28.87
N ALA A 206 -1.08 29.18 -27.68
CA ALA A 206 -1.97 30.02 -26.87
C ALA A 206 -2.99 29.34 -25.90
N ARG A 207 -2.78 29.60 -24.60
CA ARG A 207 -3.83 29.66 -23.56
C ARG A 207 -4.49 31.05 -23.61
N PRO A 208 -5.77 31.22 -23.22
CA PRO A 208 -6.09 31.47 -21.80
C PRO A 208 -7.44 30.90 -21.27
N PHE A 209 -7.46 30.71 -19.94
CA PHE A 209 -8.57 30.79 -18.97
C PHE A 209 -9.92 30.06 -19.17
N ALA A 210 -10.06 28.93 -18.42
CA ALA A 210 -11.15 28.46 -17.51
C ALA A 210 -12.65 28.53 -17.91
N PRO A 211 -13.57 27.82 -17.23
CA PRO A 211 -13.49 26.67 -16.32
C PRO A 211 -14.35 25.48 -16.81
N LEU A 212 -14.03 24.21 -16.51
CA LEU A 212 -15.04 23.15 -16.56
C LEU A 212 -14.70 22.02 -15.60
N THR A 213 -15.68 21.77 -14.75
CA THR A 213 -15.92 20.60 -13.94
C THR A 213 -15.76 19.27 -14.68
N HIS A 214 -15.51 18.23 -13.88
CA HIS A 214 -15.83 16.81 -14.06
C HIS A 214 -14.72 15.83 -14.47
N ALA A 215 -14.64 14.81 -13.62
CA ALA A 215 -14.40 13.40 -13.93
C ALA A 215 -12.97 12.96 -14.30
N ALA A 216 -12.21 12.59 -13.27
CA ALA A 216 -11.28 11.47 -13.37
C ALA A 216 -11.18 10.76 -12.02
N GLY A 217 -12.29 10.17 -11.60
CA GLY A 217 -12.25 9.09 -10.64
C GLY A 217 -11.64 7.87 -11.34
N SER A 218 -10.31 7.79 -11.32
CA SER A 218 -9.53 6.60 -11.67
C SER A 218 -9.82 5.51 -10.64
N GLY A 219 -11.04 4.97 -10.70
CA GLY A 219 -11.48 3.89 -9.85
C GLY A 219 -10.74 2.62 -10.20
N CYS A 220 -10.12 2.03 -9.18
CA CYS A 220 -9.91 0.59 -9.14
C CYS A 220 -11.23 -0.18 -9.22
#